data_AF-A0A4Z0KBX4-F1
#
_entry.id   AF-A0A4Z0KBX4-F1
#
_cell.length_a   1.000
_cell.length_b   1.000
_cell.length_c   1.000
_cell.angle_alpha   90.00
_cell.angle_beta   90.00
_cell.angle_gamma   90.00
#
_symmetry.space_group_name_H-M   'P 1'
#
loop_
_entity.id
_entity.type
_entity.pdbx_description
1 polymer ?
#
loop_
_entity_poly.entity_id
_entity_poly.type
_entity_poly.pdbx_seq_one_letter_code
_entity_poly.pdbx_strand_id
1 'polypeptide(L)'
;MMPIPANPTNASIQPQSLYDAWADLAWRAMLTEVNLSPKPGLVDRLNCGAHKDMALADFHRSAEAIRHWLPRFMEYGASCTRLPPESVLAGLRPLGMACEAAMFRATAGVNTHKGSIFSLGLLCAAIGRLYQLRQPIAAETLCATAADFCRGLTTRELRQNNLQLTAGQRLYQQLGLTGARGEAEAGYPLVIRHALPHY
;
A
#
# COMPACT_ATOMS: atom_id res chain seq x y z
N MET A 1 45.75 15.73 23.02
CA MET A 1 44.33 15.38 23.17
C MET A 1 43.56 16.24 22.18
N MET A 2 43.24 15.69 21.00
CA MET A 2 42.51 16.43 19.97
C MET A 2 41.02 16.46 20.29
N PRO A 3 40.31 17.57 20.08
CA PRO A 3 38.86 17.63 20.28
C PRO A 3 38.16 16.80 19.21
N ILE A 4 37.21 15.97 19.66
CA ILE A 4 36.29 15.20 18.82
C ILE A 4 35.42 16.21 18.04
N PRO A 5 35.28 16.10 16.71
CA PRO A 5 34.36 16.95 15.97
C PRO A 5 32.93 16.62 16.40
N ALA A 6 32.17 17.65 16.78
CA ALA A 6 30.76 17.52 17.08
C ALA A 6 30.01 16.92 15.88
N ASN A 7 29.24 15.86 16.15
CA ASN A 7 28.34 15.25 15.19
C ASN A 7 27.39 16.32 14.63
N PRO A 8 27.27 16.49 13.30
CA PRO A 8 26.30 17.41 12.76
C PRO A 8 24.91 16.83 12.99
N THR A 9 24.20 17.49 13.91
CA THR A 9 22.78 17.84 13.84
C THR A 9 21.83 16.77 13.32
N ASN A 10 20.94 16.39 14.23
CA ASN A 10 19.59 15.88 14.02
C ASN A 10 18.80 16.82 13.08
N ALA A 11 19.11 16.78 11.78
CA ALA A 11 18.37 17.51 10.77
C ALA A 11 17.11 16.70 10.49
N SER A 12 15.98 17.16 11.02
CA SER A 12 14.67 16.78 10.51
C SER A 12 14.66 17.09 9.01
N ILE A 13 14.86 16.07 8.19
CA ILE A 13 14.79 16.19 6.72
C ILE A 13 13.37 16.64 6.42
N GLN A 14 13.20 17.93 6.13
CA GLN A 14 11.93 18.46 5.64
C GLN A 14 11.66 17.78 4.30
N PRO A 15 10.46 17.21 4.07
CA PRO A 15 10.15 16.56 2.81
C PRO A 15 10.31 17.56 1.65
N GLN A 16 11.12 17.19 0.65
CA GLN A 16 11.48 18.07 -0.46
C GLN A 16 10.27 18.43 -1.35
N SER A 17 9.19 17.64 -1.27
CA SER A 17 7.88 17.91 -1.87
C SER A 17 6.72 17.48 -0.95
N LEU A 18 5.50 17.97 -1.21
CA LEU A 18 4.29 17.49 -0.52
C LEU A 18 4.08 15.98 -0.71
N TYR A 19 4.49 15.42 -1.86
CA TYR A 19 4.41 13.98 -2.10
C TYR A 19 5.36 13.19 -1.21
N ASP A 20 6.54 13.73 -0.90
CA ASP A 20 7.45 13.10 0.06
C ASP A 20 6.85 13.07 1.46
N ALA A 21 6.11 14.12 1.86
CA ALA A 21 5.44 14.16 3.16
C ALA A 21 4.37 13.08 3.28
N TRP A 22 3.52 12.92 2.27
CA TRP A 22 2.50 11.87 2.25
C TRP A 22 3.09 10.47 2.06
N ALA A 23 4.17 10.34 1.30
CA ALA A 23 4.90 9.09 1.15
C ALA A 23 5.52 8.65 2.49
N ASP A 24 6.04 9.60 3.28
CA ASP A 24 6.56 9.32 4.62
C ASP A 24 5.44 8.83 5.56
N LEU A 25 4.23 9.39 5.48
CA LEU A 25 3.06 8.88 6.23
C LEU A 25 2.69 7.45 5.83
N ALA A 26 2.65 7.14 4.53
CA ALA A 26 2.35 5.80 4.05
C ALA A 26 3.43 4.79 4.47
N TRP A 27 4.71 5.16 4.43
CA TRP A 27 5.82 4.34 4.93
C TRP A 27 5.73 4.13 6.46
N ARG A 28 5.44 5.18 7.24
CA ARG A 28 5.20 5.08 8.69
C ARG A 28 4.03 4.16 9.01
N ALA A 29 2.96 4.18 8.21
CA ALA A 29 1.82 3.29 8.39
C ALA A 29 2.25 1.81 8.25
N MET A 30 3.09 1.49 7.27
CA MET A 30 3.65 0.13 7.11
C MET A 30 4.52 -0.27 8.31
N LEU A 31 5.38 0.64 8.79
CA LEU A 31 6.20 0.37 9.96
C LEU A 31 5.36 0.21 11.24
N THR A 32 4.29 0.99 11.37
CA THR A 32 3.37 0.89 12.52
C THR A 32 2.64 -0.45 12.49
N GLU A 33 2.15 -0.88 11.32
CA GLU A 33 1.46 -2.16 11.14
C GLU A 33 2.34 -3.36 11.51
N VAL A 34 3.60 -3.38 11.07
CA VAL A 34 4.48 -4.53 11.36
C VAL A 34 4.95 -4.54 12.82
N ASN A 35 5.06 -3.37 13.44
CA ASN A 35 5.49 -3.25 14.83
C ASN A 35 4.34 -3.37 15.85
N LEU A 36 3.10 -3.53 15.39
CA LEU A 36 1.96 -3.79 16.28
C LEU A 36 2.00 -5.23 16.79
N SER A 37 1.66 -5.45 18.05
CA SER A 37 1.56 -6.79 18.65
C SER A 37 0.46 -6.82 19.71
N PRO A 38 -0.27 -7.94 19.88
CA PRO A 38 -0.16 -9.19 19.14
C PRO A 38 -0.88 -9.14 17.77
N LYS A 39 -0.39 -9.91 16.79
CA LYS A 39 -1.09 -10.10 15.49
C LYS A 39 -1.31 -11.59 15.21
N PRO A 40 -2.42 -12.18 15.70
CA PRO A 40 -2.67 -13.62 15.58
C PRO A 40 -2.54 -14.13 14.14
N GLY A 41 -1.64 -15.10 13.94
CA GLY A 41 -1.37 -15.72 12.64
C GLY A 41 -0.46 -14.93 11.69
N LEU A 42 -0.20 -13.65 11.96
CA LEU A 42 0.69 -12.80 11.17
C LEU A 42 2.04 -12.60 11.86
N VAL A 43 3.03 -12.11 11.12
CA VAL A 43 4.31 -11.66 11.68
C VAL A 43 4.10 -10.40 12.52
N ASP A 44 4.69 -10.38 13.72
CA ASP A 44 4.74 -9.24 14.62
C ASP A 44 6.10 -9.13 15.34
N ARG A 45 6.20 -8.30 16.38
CA ARG A 45 7.44 -8.10 17.14
C ARG A 45 7.81 -9.27 18.04
N LEU A 46 6.84 -10.11 18.37
CA LEU A 46 6.98 -11.20 19.32
C LEU A 46 7.28 -12.52 18.61
N ASN A 47 6.74 -12.73 17.40
CA ASN A 47 6.88 -13.99 16.66
C ASN A 47 6.59 -13.86 15.16
N CYS A 48 6.80 -14.95 14.41
CA CYS A 48 6.52 -15.03 12.98
C CYS A 48 5.08 -15.47 12.65
N GLY A 49 4.18 -15.55 13.62
CA GLY A 49 2.82 -16.05 13.43
C GLY A 49 2.80 -17.48 12.89
N ALA A 50 1.97 -17.73 11.88
CA ALA A 50 1.90 -19.01 11.18
C ALA A 50 2.99 -19.19 10.11
N HIS A 51 3.85 -18.18 9.91
CA HIS A 51 4.82 -18.17 8.83
C HIS A 51 6.11 -18.89 9.21
N LYS A 52 6.71 -19.56 8.21
CA LYS A 52 8.02 -20.22 8.31
C LYS A 52 9.07 -19.61 7.37
N ASP A 53 8.61 -18.73 6.49
CA ASP A 53 9.34 -18.15 5.37
C ASP A 53 9.62 -16.66 5.55
N MET A 54 9.16 -16.05 6.65
CA MET A 54 9.31 -14.62 6.92
C MET A 54 9.38 -14.30 8.40
N ALA A 55 10.07 -13.21 8.73
CA ALA A 55 10.23 -12.64 10.05
C ALA A 55 10.15 -11.10 9.99
N LEU A 56 10.07 -10.46 11.17
CA LEU A 56 9.96 -9.00 11.31
C LEU A 56 11.00 -8.23 10.48
N ALA A 57 12.24 -8.72 10.43
CA ALA A 57 13.32 -8.09 9.67
C ALA A 57 13.04 -8.02 8.16
N ASP A 58 12.31 -8.99 7.59
CA ASP A 58 11.95 -8.99 6.17
C ASP A 58 10.96 -7.86 5.85
N PHE A 59 10.04 -7.60 6.77
CA PHE A 59 9.08 -6.50 6.64
C PHE A 59 9.75 -5.13 6.75
N HIS A 60 10.77 -4.97 7.61
CA HIS A 60 11.55 -3.74 7.65
C HIS A 60 12.30 -3.48 6.33
N ARG A 61 13.00 -4.50 5.79
CA ARG A 61 13.69 -4.37 4.49
C ARG A 61 12.70 -4.08 3.36
N SER A 62 11.55 -4.72 3.40
CA SER A 62 10.43 -4.50 2.49
C SER A 62 9.91 -3.07 2.53
N ALA A 63 9.62 -2.53 3.72
CA ALA A 63 9.14 -1.16 3.89
C ALA A 63 10.13 -0.13 3.35
N GLU A 64 11.43 -0.33 3.58
CA GLU A 64 12.46 0.57 3.04
C GLU A 64 12.52 0.53 1.51
N ALA A 65 12.46 -0.67 0.92
CA ALA A 65 12.43 -0.82 -0.54
C ALA A 65 11.20 -0.17 -1.17
N ILE A 66 10.03 -0.29 -0.52
CA ILE A 66 8.75 0.26 -1.00
C ILE A 66 8.69 1.78 -0.85
N ARG A 67 9.34 2.36 0.17
CA ARG A 67 9.36 3.81 0.45
C ARG A 67 9.66 4.64 -0.80
N HIS A 68 10.65 4.23 -1.59
CA HIS A 68 11.09 4.92 -2.80
C HIS A 68 10.07 4.90 -3.96
N TRP A 69 9.05 4.05 -3.88
CA TRP A 69 7.99 3.94 -4.88
C TRP A 69 6.75 4.74 -4.53
N LEU A 70 6.51 5.04 -3.25
CA LEU A 70 5.30 5.73 -2.79
C LEU A 70 5.03 7.08 -3.49
N PRO A 71 6.03 7.97 -3.69
CA PRO A 71 5.81 9.21 -4.44
C PRO A 71 5.39 8.97 -5.89
N ARG A 72 5.90 7.90 -6.53
CA ARG A 72 5.60 7.59 -7.95
C ARG A 72 4.13 7.25 -8.18
N PHE A 73 3.47 6.65 -7.19
CA PHE A 73 2.02 6.41 -7.26
C PHE A 73 1.25 7.73 -7.25
N MET A 74 1.67 8.70 -6.42
CA MET A 74 1.07 10.04 -6.37
C MET A 74 1.30 10.82 -7.66
N GLU A 75 2.52 10.79 -8.19
CA GLU A 75 2.87 11.40 -9.47
C GLU A 75 2.00 10.85 -10.60
N TYR A 76 1.84 9.52 -10.67
CA TYR A 76 0.96 8.90 -11.65
C TYR A 76 -0.49 9.37 -11.48
N GLY A 77 -1.01 9.35 -10.25
CA GLY A 77 -2.35 9.84 -9.92
C GLY A 77 -2.60 11.29 -10.36
N ALA A 78 -1.63 12.17 -10.14
CA ALA A 78 -1.70 13.56 -10.59
C ALA A 78 -1.68 13.69 -12.12
N SER A 79 -0.93 12.83 -12.81
CA SER A 79 -0.87 12.85 -14.28
C SER A 79 -2.15 12.36 -14.96
N CYS A 80 -2.97 11.54 -14.28
CA CYS A 80 -4.10 10.85 -14.88
C CYS A 80 -5.46 11.54 -14.70
N THR A 81 -5.48 12.84 -14.35
CA THR A 81 -6.73 13.58 -14.06
C THR A 81 -7.74 13.59 -15.22
N ARG A 82 -7.25 13.49 -16.47
CA ARG A 82 -8.08 13.43 -17.69
C ARG A 82 -8.53 12.02 -18.07
N LEU A 83 -8.01 10.98 -17.42
CA LEU A 83 -8.46 9.61 -17.70
C LEU A 83 -9.78 9.32 -16.99
N PRO A 84 -10.68 8.53 -17.58
CA PRO A 84 -11.76 7.89 -16.82
C PRO A 84 -11.17 7.18 -15.60
N PRO A 85 -11.74 7.36 -14.37
CA PRO A 85 -11.19 6.76 -13.16
C PRO A 85 -10.94 5.25 -13.27
N GLU A 86 -11.84 4.51 -13.88
CA GLU A 86 -11.76 3.05 -14.08
C GLU A 86 -10.58 2.61 -14.97
N SER A 87 -9.99 3.53 -15.74
CA SER A 87 -8.83 3.28 -16.59
C SER A 87 -7.49 3.50 -15.88
N VAL A 88 -7.49 4.16 -14.71
CA VAL A 88 -6.28 4.49 -13.94
C VAL A 88 -5.56 3.22 -13.46
N LEU A 89 -6.32 2.23 -13.00
CA LEU A 89 -5.75 1.00 -12.47
C LEU A 89 -4.88 0.26 -13.50
N ALA A 90 -5.20 0.36 -14.79
CA ALA A 90 -4.41 -0.27 -15.84
C ALA A 90 -2.97 0.28 -15.90
N GLY A 91 -2.77 1.59 -15.71
CA GLY A 91 -1.43 2.18 -15.67
C GLY A 91 -0.75 2.11 -14.30
N LEU A 92 -1.52 1.94 -13.21
CA LEU A 92 -0.95 1.65 -11.89
C LEU A 92 -0.31 0.26 -11.80
N ARG A 93 -0.79 -0.72 -12.57
CA ARG A 93 -0.29 -2.11 -12.55
C ARG A 93 1.21 -2.24 -12.81
N PRO A 94 1.78 -1.73 -13.92
CA PRO A 94 3.22 -1.84 -14.15
C PRO A 94 4.05 -1.18 -13.03
N LEU A 95 3.55 -0.07 -12.46
CA LEU A 95 4.20 0.58 -11.33
C LEU A 95 4.16 -0.29 -10.06
N GLY A 96 3.00 -0.88 -9.75
CA GLY A 96 2.82 -1.84 -8.68
C GLY A 96 3.71 -3.07 -8.82
N MET A 97 3.77 -3.66 -10.01
CA MET A 97 4.63 -4.82 -10.30
C MET A 97 6.12 -4.49 -10.13
N ALA A 98 6.55 -3.29 -10.53
CA ALA A 98 7.93 -2.86 -10.33
C ALA A 98 8.27 -2.62 -8.84
N CYS A 99 7.32 -2.07 -8.08
CA CYS A 99 7.41 -1.95 -6.63
C CYS A 99 7.47 -3.33 -5.95
N GLU A 100 6.61 -4.28 -6.34
CA GLU A 100 6.65 -5.67 -5.86
C GLU A 100 8.01 -6.32 -6.17
N ALA A 101 8.56 -6.12 -7.37
CA ALA A 101 9.87 -6.65 -7.72
C ALA A 101 10.99 -6.07 -6.85
N ALA A 102 10.92 -4.78 -6.49
CA ALA A 102 11.86 -4.17 -5.56
C ALA A 102 11.74 -4.74 -4.15
N MET A 103 10.50 -4.93 -3.67
CA MET A 103 10.21 -5.63 -2.41
C MET A 103 10.82 -7.02 -2.40
N PHE A 104 10.52 -7.86 -3.41
CA PHE A 104 11.04 -9.22 -3.50
C PHE A 104 12.58 -9.27 -3.52
N ARG A 105 13.24 -8.33 -4.22
CA ARG A 105 14.71 -8.26 -4.19
C ARG A 105 15.24 -7.95 -2.80
N ALA A 106 14.64 -7.00 -2.09
CA ALA A 106 15.06 -6.63 -0.73
C ALA A 106 14.79 -7.73 0.30
N THR A 107 13.81 -8.61 0.03
CA THR A 107 13.40 -9.68 0.93
C THR A 107 13.86 -11.08 0.48
N ALA A 108 14.78 -11.18 -0.49
CA ALA A 108 15.24 -12.46 -1.02
C ALA A 108 14.11 -13.40 -1.48
N GLY A 109 13.06 -12.84 -2.10
CA GLY A 109 11.93 -13.56 -2.67
C GLY A 109 10.72 -13.73 -1.73
N VAL A 110 10.80 -13.23 -0.50
CA VAL A 110 9.71 -13.36 0.48
C VAL A 110 8.57 -12.37 0.20
N ASN A 111 7.33 -12.90 0.17
CA ASN A 111 6.12 -12.12 -0.06
C ASN A 111 5.62 -11.45 1.23
N THR A 112 6.07 -10.22 1.49
CA THR A 112 5.69 -9.46 2.69
C THR A 112 4.52 -8.51 2.42
N HIS A 113 4.80 -7.29 1.98
CA HIS A 113 3.86 -6.18 1.85
C HIS A 113 3.11 -6.12 0.52
N LYS A 114 2.91 -7.24 -0.19
CA LYS A 114 2.20 -7.22 -1.49
C LYS A 114 0.79 -6.64 -1.39
N GLY A 115 0.07 -6.96 -0.32
CA GLY A 115 -1.23 -6.35 -0.02
C GLY A 115 -1.13 -4.84 0.26
N SER A 116 -0.12 -4.42 1.02
CA SER A 116 0.11 -3.00 1.32
C SER A 116 0.50 -2.20 0.08
N ILE A 117 1.32 -2.76 -0.84
CA ILE A 117 1.63 -2.13 -2.13
C ILE A 117 0.34 -1.87 -2.92
N PHE A 118 -0.58 -2.84 -2.95
CA PHE A 118 -1.86 -2.68 -3.63
C PHE A 118 -2.70 -1.56 -2.99
N SER A 119 -2.98 -1.64 -1.69
CA SER A 119 -3.86 -0.67 -1.03
C SER A 119 -3.26 0.72 -0.89
N LEU A 120 -2.01 0.83 -0.41
CA LEU A 120 -1.35 2.13 -0.29
C LEU A 120 -1.01 2.71 -1.66
N GLY A 121 -0.68 1.89 -2.66
CA GLY A 121 -0.48 2.38 -4.03
C GLY A 121 -1.73 3.05 -4.61
N LEU A 122 -2.92 2.46 -4.38
CA LEU A 122 -4.20 3.05 -4.76
C LEU A 122 -4.48 4.36 -4.01
N LEU A 123 -4.28 4.38 -2.69
CA LEU A 123 -4.50 5.59 -1.89
C LEU A 123 -3.52 6.71 -2.24
N CYS A 124 -2.24 6.40 -2.47
CA CYS A 124 -1.25 7.36 -2.97
C CYS A 124 -1.66 7.91 -4.34
N ALA A 125 -2.13 7.07 -5.26
CA ALA A 125 -2.64 7.55 -6.54
C ALA A 125 -3.88 8.45 -6.38
N ALA A 126 -4.78 8.11 -5.47
CA ALA A 126 -5.96 8.92 -5.15
C ALA A 126 -5.55 10.29 -4.60
N ILE A 127 -4.60 10.32 -3.66
CA ILE A 127 -3.98 11.53 -3.12
C ILE A 127 -3.48 12.44 -4.26
N GLY A 128 -2.66 11.90 -5.16
CA GLY A 128 -2.09 12.66 -6.28
C GLY A 128 -3.16 13.21 -7.23
N ARG A 129 -4.18 12.40 -7.54
CA ARG A 129 -5.30 12.82 -8.41
C ARG A 129 -6.13 13.93 -7.78
N LEU A 130 -6.52 13.77 -6.52
CA LEU A 130 -7.31 14.76 -5.79
C LEU A 130 -6.54 16.08 -5.63
N TYR A 131 -5.25 15.99 -5.30
CA TYR A 131 -4.38 17.16 -5.18
C TYR A 131 -4.33 17.95 -6.49
N GLN A 132 -4.10 17.28 -7.62
CA GLN A 132 -4.05 17.93 -8.93
C GLN A 132 -5.40 18.54 -9.35
N LEU A 133 -6.51 17.91 -8.96
CA LEU A 133 -7.87 18.41 -9.18
C LEU A 133 -8.30 19.50 -8.19
N ARG A 134 -7.45 19.84 -7.20
CA ARG A 134 -7.77 20.76 -6.08
C ARG A 134 -9.02 20.33 -5.33
N GLN A 135 -9.21 19.02 -5.17
CA GLN A 135 -10.31 18.44 -4.40
C GLN A 135 -9.87 18.13 -2.96
N PRO A 136 -10.81 18.07 -2.00
CA PRO A 136 -10.50 17.74 -0.61
C PRO A 136 -9.84 16.37 -0.47
N ILE A 137 -8.80 16.30 0.35
CA ILE A 137 -8.08 15.06 0.68
C ILE A 137 -8.50 14.66 2.09
N ALA A 138 -9.47 13.75 2.17
CA ALA A 138 -10.04 13.21 3.40
C ALA A 138 -10.23 11.69 3.23
N ALA A 139 -10.46 10.99 4.34
CA ALA A 139 -10.59 9.52 4.31
C ALA A 139 -11.68 9.06 3.31
N GLU A 140 -12.84 9.72 3.32
CA GLU A 140 -13.97 9.40 2.46
C GLU A 140 -13.65 9.67 0.98
N THR A 141 -13.05 10.83 0.66
CA THR A 141 -12.73 11.18 -0.73
C THR A 141 -11.62 10.30 -1.29
N LEU A 142 -10.64 9.93 -0.47
CA LEU A 142 -9.59 9.00 -0.84
C LEU A 142 -10.14 7.61 -1.13
N CYS A 143 -10.96 7.07 -0.23
CA CYS A 143 -11.53 5.74 -0.39
C CYS A 143 -12.51 5.68 -1.57
N ALA A 144 -13.32 6.73 -1.77
CA ALA A 144 -14.20 6.83 -2.94
C ALA A 144 -13.41 6.89 -4.26
N THR A 145 -12.33 7.68 -4.31
CA THR A 145 -11.48 7.77 -5.51
C THR A 145 -10.78 6.43 -5.81
N ALA A 146 -10.30 5.73 -4.78
CA ALA A 146 -9.72 4.39 -4.94
C ALA A 146 -10.76 3.36 -5.42
N ALA A 147 -12.00 3.45 -4.94
CA ALA A 147 -13.12 2.62 -5.42
C ALA A 147 -13.41 2.86 -6.90
N ASP A 148 -13.41 4.12 -7.33
CA ASP A 148 -13.59 4.48 -8.74
C ASP A 148 -12.48 3.91 -9.64
N PHE A 149 -11.22 3.92 -9.17
CA PHE A 149 -10.12 3.26 -9.88
C PHE A 149 -10.33 1.74 -10.01
N CYS A 150 -10.96 1.13 -9.00
CA CYS A 150 -11.19 -0.30 -8.92
C CYS A 150 -12.54 -0.76 -9.48
N ARG A 151 -13.34 0.12 -10.09
CA ARG A 151 -14.66 -0.23 -10.62
C ARG A 151 -14.59 -1.37 -11.63
N GLY A 152 -15.31 -2.45 -11.36
CA GLY A 152 -15.33 -3.69 -12.15
C GLY A 152 -14.19 -4.67 -11.83
N LEU A 153 -13.32 -4.39 -10.86
CA LEU A 153 -12.14 -5.20 -10.55
C LEU A 153 -12.52 -6.62 -10.10
N THR A 154 -13.43 -6.78 -9.14
CA THR A 154 -13.82 -8.10 -8.64
C THR A 154 -14.47 -8.95 -9.73
N THR A 155 -15.32 -8.36 -10.56
CA THR A 155 -15.94 -9.08 -11.69
C THR A 155 -14.90 -9.54 -12.70
N ARG A 156 -13.95 -8.68 -13.08
CA ARG A 156 -12.90 -9.05 -14.05
C ARG A 156 -11.91 -10.07 -13.51
N GLU A 157 -11.54 -10.01 -12.23
CA GLU A 157 -10.42 -10.81 -11.71
C GLU A 157 -10.79 -11.98 -10.79
N LEU A 158 -11.96 -11.94 -10.15
CA LEU A 158 -12.41 -13.01 -9.25
C LEU A 158 -13.46 -13.91 -9.91
N ARG A 159 -14.30 -13.37 -10.80
CA ARG A 159 -15.35 -14.15 -11.49
C ARG A 159 -14.86 -14.83 -12.77
N GLN A 160 -13.87 -14.26 -13.47
CA GLN A 160 -13.32 -14.87 -14.69
C GLN A 160 -12.25 -15.90 -14.33
N ASN A 161 -12.47 -17.15 -14.74
CA ASN A 161 -11.62 -18.29 -14.39
C ASN A 161 -10.27 -18.21 -15.12
N ASN A 162 -9.19 -18.04 -14.36
CA ASN A 162 -7.84 -18.31 -14.85
C ASN A 162 -7.42 -19.73 -14.43
N LEU A 163 -6.64 -20.41 -15.28
CA LEU A 163 -6.22 -21.80 -15.12
C LEU A 163 -5.39 -22.09 -13.86
N GLN A 164 -4.89 -21.05 -13.17
CA GLN A 164 -4.13 -21.15 -11.92
C GLN A 164 -4.74 -20.21 -10.87
N LEU A 165 -5.57 -20.77 -9.98
CA LEU A 165 -6.26 -20.00 -8.95
C LEU A 165 -5.29 -19.58 -7.82
N THR A 166 -5.16 -18.27 -7.62
CA THR A 166 -4.52 -17.70 -6.43
C THR A 166 -5.31 -18.06 -5.16
N ALA A 167 -4.68 -17.99 -3.98
CA ALA A 167 -5.37 -18.25 -2.71
C ALA A 167 -6.63 -17.39 -2.54
N GLY A 168 -6.57 -16.11 -2.91
CA GLY A 168 -7.73 -15.22 -2.88
C GLY A 168 -8.86 -15.63 -3.83
N GLN A 169 -8.54 -16.13 -5.03
CA GLN A 169 -9.56 -16.64 -5.95
C GLN A 169 -10.18 -17.95 -5.44
N ARG A 170 -9.40 -18.83 -4.82
CA ARG A 170 -9.94 -20.05 -4.18
C ARG A 170 -10.90 -19.70 -3.05
N LEU A 171 -10.51 -18.77 -2.16
CA LEU A 171 -11.36 -18.31 -1.06
C LEU A 171 -12.62 -17.61 -1.59
N TYR A 172 -12.52 -16.84 -2.66
CA TYR A 172 -13.70 -16.25 -3.31
C TYR A 172 -14.65 -17.31 -3.84
N GLN A 173 -14.15 -18.34 -4.54
CA GLN A 173 -14.99 -19.42 -5.08
C GLN A 173 -15.63 -20.27 -3.98
N GLN A 174 -14.90 -20.55 -2.90
CA GLN A 174 -15.38 -21.42 -1.82
C GLN A 174 -16.32 -20.69 -0.85
N LEU A 175 -16.06 -19.41 -0.56
CA LEU A 175 -16.69 -18.69 0.55
C LEU A 175 -17.31 -17.34 0.14
N GLY A 176 -17.20 -16.92 -1.12
CA GLY A 176 -17.66 -15.61 -1.58
C GLY A 176 -16.81 -14.42 -1.09
N LEU A 177 -15.66 -14.69 -0.46
CA LEU A 177 -14.80 -13.65 0.11
C LEU A 177 -14.00 -12.92 -0.99
N THR A 178 -14.29 -11.64 -1.19
CA THR A 178 -13.66 -10.80 -2.22
C THR A 178 -12.26 -10.30 -1.84
N GLY A 179 -11.96 -10.25 -0.54
CA GLY A 179 -10.66 -9.85 0.01
C GLY A 179 -10.28 -8.40 -0.34
N ALA A 180 -8.98 -8.11 -0.40
CA ALA A 180 -8.46 -6.76 -0.63
C ALA A 180 -8.99 -6.08 -1.91
N ARG A 181 -9.28 -6.86 -2.96
CA ARG A 181 -9.87 -6.32 -4.20
C ARG A 181 -11.29 -5.81 -3.98
N GLY A 182 -12.10 -6.56 -3.23
CA GLY A 182 -13.46 -6.15 -2.90
C GLY A 182 -13.49 -4.98 -1.94
N GLU A 183 -12.61 -4.97 -0.93
CA GLU A 183 -12.46 -3.80 -0.05
C GLU A 183 -12.10 -2.55 -0.85
N ALA A 184 -11.13 -2.63 -1.76
CA ALA A 184 -10.75 -1.50 -2.61
C ALA A 184 -11.91 -1.03 -3.51
N GLU A 185 -12.58 -1.95 -4.21
CA GLU A 185 -13.71 -1.62 -5.08
C GLU A 185 -14.93 -1.08 -4.31
N ALA A 186 -15.10 -1.45 -3.05
CA ALA A 186 -16.16 -0.94 -2.18
C ALA A 186 -15.78 0.36 -1.44
N GLY A 187 -14.55 0.87 -1.60
CA GLY A 187 -14.08 2.08 -0.91
C GLY A 187 -13.74 1.84 0.56
N TYR A 188 -13.06 0.73 0.86
CA TYR A 188 -12.52 0.36 2.17
C TYR A 188 -13.52 0.54 3.33
N PRO A 189 -14.72 -0.07 3.27
CA PRO A 189 -15.74 0.08 4.29
C PRO A 189 -15.25 -0.34 5.69
N LEU A 190 -14.35 -1.33 5.79
CA LEU A 190 -13.76 -1.70 7.07
C LEU A 190 -12.92 -0.57 7.67
N VAL A 191 -12.20 0.18 6.83
CA VAL A 191 -11.42 1.34 7.28
C VAL A 191 -12.34 2.45 7.76
N ILE A 192 -13.32 2.85 6.95
CA ILE A 192 -14.18 3.98 7.27
C ILE A 192 -15.09 3.70 8.48
N ARG A 193 -15.63 2.48 8.61
CA ARG A 193 -16.69 2.18 9.59
C ARG A 193 -16.19 1.60 10.90
N HIS A 194 -15.01 0.97 10.90
CA HIS A 194 -14.53 0.22 12.06
C HIS A 194 -13.13 0.63 12.52
N ALA A 195 -12.31 1.13 11.60
CA ALA A 195 -10.92 1.45 11.84
C ALA A 195 -10.77 2.89 12.33
N LEU A 196 -11.32 3.87 11.60
CA LEU A 196 -11.20 5.28 11.94
C LEU A 196 -12.15 5.68 13.08
N PRO A 197 -11.73 6.60 13.98
CA PRO A 197 -10.42 7.25 14.07
C PRO A 197 -9.40 6.50 14.95
N HIS A 198 -9.58 5.21 15.20
CA HIS A 198 -8.88 4.45 16.22
C HIS A 198 -7.54 3.88 15.73
N TYR A 199 -6.46 4.67 15.74
CA TYR A 199 -5.07 4.20 15.61
C TYR A 199 -4.08 5.10 16.36
#